data_AF-A0A2T1LY78-F1
#
_entry.id   AF-A0A2T1LY78-F1
#
_cell.length_a   1.000
_cell.length_b   1.000
_cell.length_c   1.000
_cell.angle_alpha   90.00
_cell.angle_beta   90.00
_cell.angle_gamma   90.00
#
_symmetry.space_group_name_H-M   'P 1'
#
loop_
_entity.id
_entity.type
_entity.pdbx_description
1 polymer ?
#
loop_
_entity_poly.entity_id
_entity_poly.type
_entity_poly.pdbx_seq_one_letter_code
_entity_poly.pdbx_strand_id
1 'polypeptide(L)'
;MGIILCSFIFYTEIQAKSMPTLSLGSQGDLVLILQEYLYQAGHYDGSIDGYFNLQTYDATRAFQQRVGIFPRGIVDPTTWKAIINHYYY
;
A
#
# COMPACT_ATOMS: atom_id res chain seq x y z
N MET A 1 -10.42 -26.86 13.10
CA MET A 1 -9.98 -25.44 13.11
C MET A 1 -8.67 -25.33 12.34
N GLY A 2 -8.68 -25.25 11.01
CA GLY A 2 -7.41 -25.27 10.26
C GLY A 2 -7.44 -24.95 8.76
N ILE A 3 -8.57 -24.54 8.19
CA ILE A 3 -8.69 -24.32 6.74
C ILE A 3 -8.91 -22.83 6.40
N ILE A 4 -9.47 -22.03 7.32
CA ILE A 4 -9.83 -20.62 7.04
C ILE A 4 -8.62 -19.68 7.09
N LEU A 5 -7.60 -19.96 7.91
CA LEU A 5 -6.38 -19.13 8.01
C LEU A 5 -5.46 -19.27 6.78
N CYS A 6 -5.34 -20.48 6.22
CA CYS A 6 -4.45 -20.72 5.09
C CYS A 6 -5.00 -20.08 3.82
N SER A 7 -6.31 -20.21 3.54
CA SER A 7 -6.94 -19.60 2.36
C SER A 7 -6.90 -18.08 2.36
N PHE A 8 -7.01 -17.43 3.53
CA PHE A 8 -6.92 -15.96 3.64
C PHE A 8 -5.49 -15.47 3.40
N ILE A 9 -4.48 -16.06 4.07
CA ILE A 9 -3.08 -15.70 3.87
C ILE A 9 -2.65 -15.96 2.42
N PHE A 10 -3.02 -17.11 1.83
CA PHE A 10 -2.72 -17.40 0.42
C PHE A 10 -3.39 -16.39 -0.53
N TYR A 11 -4.61 -15.93 -0.26
CA TYR A 11 -5.25 -14.89 -1.05
C TYR A 11 -4.48 -13.57 -0.99
N THR A 12 -3.97 -13.18 0.18
CA THR A 12 -3.20 -11.96 0.38
C THR A 12 -1.87 -11.98 -0.39
N GLU A 13 -1.14 -13.09 -0.36
CA GLU A 13 0.13 -13.23 -1.09
C GLU A 13 -0.07 -13.16 -2.61
N ILE A 14 -1.12 -13.81 -3.13
CA ILE A 14 -1.43 -13.85 -4.56
C ILE A 14 -1.89 -12.47 -5.05
N GLN A 15 -2.70 -11.75 -4.26
CA GLN A 15 -3.18 -10.41 -4.61
C GLN A 15 -2.06 -9.36 -4.56
N ALA A 16 -1.20 -9.40 -3.54
CA ALA A 16 -0.08 -8.45 -3.44
C ALA A 16 0.92 -8.61 -4.59
N LYS A 17 1.17 -9.87 -5.02
CA LYS A 17 2.10 -10.18 -6.12
C LYS A 17 1.55 -9.82 -7.50
N SER A 18 0.24 -9.80 -7.68
CA SER A 18 -0.40 -9.44 -8.96
C SER A 18 -0.60 -7.93 -9.13
N MET A 19 -0.48 -7.15 -8.05
CA MET A 19 -0.61 -5.70 -8.14
C MET A 19 0.61 -5.05 -8.82
N PRO A 20 0.38 -4.03 -9.67
CA PRO A 20 1.47 -3.31 -10.30
C PRO A 20 2.28 -2.55 -9.25
N THR A 21 3.55 -2.36 -9.57
CA THR A 21 4.41 -1.48 -8.79
C THR A 21 3.99 -0.03 -9.01
N LEU A 22 3.66 0.70 -7.94
CA LEU A 22 3.40 2.14 -8.01
C LEU A 22 4.63 2.93 -7.57
N SER A 23 4.90 4.02 -8.28
CA SER A 23 6.01 4.93 -8.03
C SER A 23 5.67 6.33 -8.56
N LEU A 24 6.57 7.29 -8.37
CA LEU A 24 6.40 8.65 -8.89
C LEU A 24 5.95 8.68 -10.35
N GLY A 25 4.87 9.43 -10.61
CA GLY A 25 4.24 9.56 -11.92
C GLY A 25 3.23 8.47 -12.26
N SER A 26 3.07 7.42 -11.43
CA SER A 26 1.99 6.43 -11.59
C SER A 26 0.63 7.08 -11.42
N GLN A 27 -0.39 6.54 -12.11
CA GLN A 27 -1.74 7.10 -12.09
C GLN A 27 -2.81 6.02 -12.08
N GLY A 28 -4.01 6.39 -11.63
CA GLY A 28 -5.23 5.61 -11.74
C GLY A 28 -5.78 5.12 -10.39
N ASP A 29 -6.75 4.22 -10.46
CA ASP A 29 -7.56 3.81 -9.30
C ASP A 29 -6.74 3.21 -8.15
N LEU A 30 -5.65 2.50 -8.47
CA LEU A 30 -4.77 1.96 -7.43
C LEU A 30 -4.01 3.03 -6.67
N VAL A 31 -3.72 4.17 -7.31
CA VAL A 31 -3.10 5.32 -6.63
C VAL A 31 -4.14 6.03 -5.77
N LEU A 32 -5.39 6.12 -6.22
CA LEU A 32 -6.49 6.64 -5.38
C LEU A 32 -6.63 5.82 -4.10
N ILE A 33 -6.72 4.50 -4.23
CA ILE A 33 -6.83 3.57 -3.09
C ILE A 33 -5.63 3.72 -2.14
N LEU A 34 -4.42 3.84 -2.70
CA LEU A 34 -3.21 4.08 -1.90
C LEU A 34 -3.30 5.41 -1.13
N GLN A 35 -3.68 6.50 -1.79
CA GLN A 35 -3.79 7.82 -1.18
C GLN A 35 -4.85 7.83 -0.06
N GLU A 36 -6.02 7.23 -0.30
CA GLU A 36 -7.06 7.06 0.72
C GLU A 36 -6.55 6.29 1.93
N TYR A 37 -5.85 5.18 1.69
CA TYR A 37 -5.26 4.38 2.76
C TYR A 37 -4.21 5.16 3.55
N LEU A 38 -3.28 5.84 2.89
CA LEU A 38 -2.24 6.63 3.54
C LEU A 38 -2.84 7.80 4.34
N TYR A 39 -3.95 8.38 3.86
CA TYR A 39 -4.70 9.42 4.56
C TYR A 39 -5.31 8.87 5.85
N GLN A 40 -6.02 7.75 5.77
CA GLN A 40 -6.61 7.07 6.93
C GLN A 40 -5.55 6.61 7.94
N ALA A 41 -4.39 6.18 7.46
CA ALA A 41 -3.26 5.79 8.30
C ALA A 41 -2.56 6.98 8.99
N GLY A 42 -2.92 8.22 8.65
CA GLY A 42 -2.35 9.46 9.20
C GLY A 42 -0.98 9.81 8.61
N HIS A 43 -0.67 9.30 7.42
CA HIS A 43 0.60 9.54 6.73
C HIS A 43 0.48 10.46 5.52
N TYR A 44 -0.74 10.81 5.12
CA TYR A 44 -1.01 11.64 3.95
C TYR A 44 -2.05 12.70 4.27
N ASP A 45 -1.80 13.93 3.85
CA ASP A 45 -2.70 15.09 3.98
C ASP A 45 -2.92 15.80 2.63
N GLY A 46 -2.42 15.20 1.54
CA GLY A 46 -2.54 15.71 0.17
C GLY A 46 -3.86 15.32 -0.50
N SER A 47 -3.97 15.70 -1.77
CA SER A 47 -5.14 15.41 -2.61
C SER A 47 -5.22 13.94 -3.00
N ILE A 48 -6.39 13.33 -2.81
CA ILE A 48 -6.71 11.99 -3.33
C ILE A 48 -7.19 12.17 -4.77
N ASP A 49 -6.24 12.23 -5.71
CA ASP A 49 -6.45 12.55 -7.12
C ASP A 49 -6.05 11.42 -8.07
N GLY A 50 -5.49 10.33 -7.54
CA GLY A 50 -5.03 9.20 -8.33
C GLY A 50 -3.72 9.47 -9.04
N TYR A 51 -2.97 10.50 -8.65
CA TYR A 51 -1.65 10.81 -9.19
C TYR A 51 -0.56 10.65 -8.13
N PHE A 52 0.41 9.79 -8.41
CA PHE A 52 1.50 9.50 -7.49
C PHE A 52 2.55 10.62 -7.58
N ASN A 53 2.30 11.72 -6.90
CA ASN A 53 3.22 12.86 -6.77
C ASN A 53 4.22 12.68 -5.62
N LEU A 54 5.03 13.73 -5.38
CA LEU A 54 6.00 13.77 -4.28
C LEU A 54 5.35 13.65 -2.90
N GLN A 55 4.13 14.16 -2.69
CA GLN A 55 3.43 14.01 -1.42
C GLN A 55 3.06 12.54 -1.19
N THR A 56 2.52 11.86 -2.20
CA THR A 56 2.21 10.42 -2.13
C THR A 56 3.47 9.59 -1.91
N TYR A 57 4.59 9.99 -2.51
CA TYR A 57 5.90 9.37 -2.31
C TYR A 57 6.39 9.50 -0.86
N ASP A 58 6.36 10.70 -0.28
CA ASP A 58 6.80 10.93 1.10
C ASP A 58 5.89 10.22 2.11
N ALA A 59 4.58 10.24 1.87
CA ALA A 59 3.61 9.49 2.67
C ALA A 59 3.85 7.97 2.61
N THR A 60 4.13 7.44 1.42
CA THR A 60 4.51 6.03 1.25
C THR A 60 5.76 5.69 2.05
N ARG A 61 6.78 6.57 2.03
CA ARG A 61 7.99 6.37 2.82
C ARG A 61 7.73 6.40 4.32
N ALA A 62 6.91 7.32 4.79
CA ALA A 62 6.52 7.41 6.19
C ALA A 62 5.78 6.14 6.65
N PHE A 63 4.84 5.65 5.84
CA PHE A 63 4.17 4.38 6.10
C PHE A 63 5.16 3.21 6.14
N GLN A 64 6.05 3.11 5.15
CA GLN A 64 7.07 2.07 5.08
C GLN A 64 7.96 2.06 6.33
N GLN A 65 8.40 3.24 6.80
CA GLN A 65 9.14 3.37 8.05
C GLN A 65 8.35 2.86 9.25
N ARG A 66 7.06 3.22 9.35
CA ARG A 66 6.20 2.83 10.47
C ARG A 66 6.00 1.31 10.56
N VAL A 67 5.87 0.64 9.42
CA VAL A 67 5.68 -0.82 9.37
C VAL A 67 7.01 -1.60 9.31
N GLY A 68 8.14 -0.93 9.44
CA GLY A 68 9.46 -1.56 9.52
C GLY A 68 10.00 -2.13 8.21
N ILE A 69 9.53 -1.63 7.06
CA ILE A 69 10.05 -1.99 5.73
C ILE A 69 10.92 -0.87 5.17
N PHE A 70 11.85 -1.20 4.27
CA PHE A 70 12.82 -0.24 3.76
C PHE A 70 12.11 0.88 2.95
N PRO A 71 12.26 2.17 3.34
CA PRO A 71 11.40 3.25 2.86
C PRO A 71 11.84 3.83 1.50
N ARG A 72 11.66 3.03 0.44
CA ARG A 72 12.00 3.40 -0.94
C ARG A 72 11.02 4.41 -1.56
N GLY A 73 9.80 4.51 -1.02
CA GLY A 73 8.70 5.28 -1.59
C GLY A 73 8.12 4.66 -2.86
N ILE A 74 8.43 3.39 -3.10
CA ILE A 74 7.88 2.57 -4.18
C ILE A 74 6.94 1.56 -3.54
N VAL A 75 5.73 1.43 -4.07
CA VAL A 75 4.74 0.44 -3.64
C VAL A 75 4.90 -0.81 -4.50
N ASP A 76 5.71 -1.73 -4.00
CA ASP A 76 5.95 -3.06 -4.57
C ASP A 76 5.06 -4.11 -3.87
N PRO A 77 5.08 -5.39 -4.30
CA PRO A 77 4.31 -6.45 -3.63
C PRO A 77 4.54 -6.55 -2.12
N THR A 78 5.75 -6.23 -1.64
CA THR A 78 6.05 -6.20 -0.20
C THR A 78 5.29 -5.08 0.52
N THR A 79 5.26 -3.89 -0.07
CA THR A 79 4.51 -2.75 0.45
C THR A 79 3.00 -2.99 0.37
N TRP A 80 2.53 -3.52 -0.76
CA TRP A 80 1.14 -3.91 -0.94
C TRP A 80 0.66 -4.90 0.12
N LYS A 81 1.46 -5.94 0.40
CA LYS A 81 1.15 -6.89 1.46
C LYS A 81 1.06 -6.23 2.82
N ALA A 82 1.94 -5.27 3.12
CA ALA A 82 1.90 -4.52 4.37
C ALA A 82 0.63 -3.66 4.47
N ILE A 83 0.23 -3.00 3.39
CA ILE A 83 -1.03 -2.23 3.30
C ILE A 83 -2.22 -3.16 3.54
N ILE A 84 -2.31 -4.26 2.79
CA ILE A 84 -3.44 -5.19 2.89
C ILE A 84 -3.56 -5.76 4.30
N ASN A 85 -2.44 -6.20 4.89
CA ASN A 85 -2.46 -6.72 6.25
C ASN A 85 -2.95 -5.66 7.23
N HIS A 86 -2.48 -4.42 7.13
CA HIS A 86 -2.89 -3.37 8.06
C HIS A 86 -4.29 -2.81 7.78
N TYR A 87 -4.88 -3.09 6.61
CA TYR A 87 -6.25 -2.69 6.28
C TYR A 87 -7.31 -3.63 6.90
N TYR A 88 -6.96 -4.89 7.20
CA TYR A 88 -7.90 -5.91 7.69
C TYR A 88 -7.80 -6.21 9.20
N TYR A 89 -6.98 -5.47 9.95
CA TYR A 89 -6.84 -5.57 11.42
C TYR A 89 -6.99 -4.20 12.07
#